data_AF-A0A2G8T896-F1
#
_entry.id   AF-A0A2G8T896-F1
#
_cell.length_a   1.000
_cell.length_b   1.000
_cell.length_c   1.000
_cell.angle_alpha   90.00
_cell.angle_beta   90.00
_cell.angle_gamma   90.00
#
_symmetry.space_group_name_H-M   'P 1'
#
loop_
_entity.id
_entity.type
_entity.pdbx_description
1 polymer ?
#
loop_
_entity_poly.entity_id
_entity_poly.type
_entity_poly.pdbx_seq_one_letter_code
_entity_poly.pdbx_strand_id
1 'polypeptide(L)'
;MNPYTIIGGIVLAIALCLGGASVGKRLERTAWQAKELATAAAAQKEMAAAQDRYVRLQKFNEATARKASADHEKAIATLSQQYDAARAAIRAAGGLRVPRAICQTNGAVEGPGAGRFDDAATATVKLPDRVTEDLLNLTKRADELAERLRALQAWVRAAGHYGEPTVR
;
A
#
# COMPACT_ATOMS: atom_id res chain seq x y z
N MET A 1 92.92 23.00 -7.24
CA MET A 1 91.49 22.73 -6.97
C MET A 1 91.25 22.89 -5.48
N ASN A 2 90.30 23.74 -5.06
CA ASN A 2 90.13 24.09 -3.65
C ASN A 2 89.15 23.08 -2.98
N PRO A 3 89.58 22.29 -1.97
CA PRO A 3 88.76 21.22 -1.39
C PRO A 3 87.41 21.69 -0.85
N TYR A 4 87.32 22.95 -0.40
CA TYR A 4 86.08 23.55 0.09
C TYR A 4 85.01 23.73 -1.00
N THR A 5 85.40 23.89 -2.27
CA THR A 5 84.45 23.99 -3.38
C THR A 5 83.79 22.64 -3.69
N ILE A 6 84.53 21.55 -3.54
CA ILE A 6 84.02 20.18 -3.74
C ILE A 6 83.07 19.81 -2.60
N ILE A 7 83.46 20.08 -1.36
CA ILE A 7 82.62 19.82 -0.17
C ILE A 7 81.34 20.67 -0.23
N GLY A 8 81.45 21.95 -0.59
CA GLY A 8 80.30 22.84 -0.76
C GLY A 8 79.31 22.35 -1.81
N GLY A 9 79.79 21.85 -2.95
CA GLY A 9 78.95 21.26 -3.99
C GLY A 9 78.21 20.00 -3.53
N ILE A 10 78.88 19.12 -2.76
CA ILE A 10 78.27 17.89 -2.23
C ILE A 10 77.18 18.22 -1.19
N VAL A 11 77.45 19.15 -0.27
CA VAL A 11 76.46 19.57 0.75
C VAL A 11 75.24 20.20 0.10
N LEU A 12 75.43 21.04 -0.93
CA LEU A 12 74.32 21.62 -1.69
C LEU A 12 73.48 20.55 -2.37
N ALA A 13 74.13 19.56 -3.00
CA ALA A 13 73.42 18.45 -3.66
C ALA A 13 72.59 17.62 -2.67
N ILE A 14 73.15 17.30 -1.50
CA ILE A 14 72.44 16.58 -0.43
C ILE A 14 71.25 17.40 0.08
N ALA A 15 71.44 18.70 0.31
CA ALA A 15 70.37 19.60 0.76
C ALA A 15 69.22 19.69 -0.27
N LEU A 16 69.53 19.75 -1.57
CA LEU A 16 68.53 19.74 -2.64
C LEU A 16 67.78 18.40 -2.71
N CYS A 17 68.47 17.26 -2.56
CA CYS A 17 67.84 15.94 -2.55
C CYS A 17 66.89 15.76 -1.35
N LEU A 18 67.34 16.12 -0.14
CA LEU A 18 66.53 16.02 1.07
C LEU A 18 65.34 17.01 1.04
N GLY A 19 65.58 18.23 0.58
CA GLY A 19 64.54 19.25 0.39
C GLY A 19 63.46 18.78 -0.60
N GLY A 20 63.87 18.31 -1.78
CA GLY A 20 62.96 17.79 -2.80
C GLY A 20 62.13 16.59 -2.32
N ALA A 21 62.76 15.64 -1.61
CA ALA A 21 62.06 14.49 -1.04
C ALA A 21 61.01 14.91 0.02
N SER A 22 61.31 15.93 0.83
CA SER A 22 60.37 16.44 1.84
C SER A 22 59.16 17.15 1.22
N VAL A 23 59.38 17.93 0.14
CA VAL A 23 58.31 18.61 -0.60
C VAL A 23 57.43 17.60 -1.33
N GLY A 24 58.03 16.59 -1.98
CA GLY A 24 57.29 15.52 -2.66
C GLY A 24 56.35 14.79 -1.71
N LYS A 25 56.83 14.35 -0.54
CA LYS A 25 55.99 13.70 0.48
C LYS A 25 54.86 14.57 0.99
N ARG A 26 55.06 15.90 1.09
CA ARG A 26 53.99 16.84 1.49
C ARG A 26 52.93 16.95 0.40
N LEU A 27 53.33 17.09 -0.86
CA LEU A 27 52.41 17.17 -2.00
C LEU A 27 51.58 15.89 -2.16
N GLU A 28 52.18 14.72 -2.01
CA GLU A 28 51.48 13.43 -2.03
C GLU A 28 50.43 13.35 -0.92
N ARG A 29 50.79 13.73 0.31
CA ARG A 29 49.85 13.74 1.43
C ARG A 29 48.71 14.72 1.20
N THR A 30 48.97 15.92 0.71
CA THR A 30 47.92 16.91 0.43
C THR A 30 47.00 16.44 -0.70
N ALA A 31 47.54 15.81 -1.74
CA ALA A 31 46.75 15.26 -2.84
C ALA A 31 45.88 14.10 -2.36
N TRP A 32 46.42 13.23 -1.50
CA TRP A 32 45.68 12.14 -0.90
C TRP A 32 44.55 12.64 0.02
N GLN A 33 44.83 13.60 0.91
CA GLN A 33 43.83 14.24 1.77
C GLN A 33 42.73 14.94 0.96
N ALA A 34 43.10 15.63 -0.12
CA ALA A 34 42.13 16.27 -1.02
C ALA A 34 41.22 15.24 -1.69
N LYS A 35 41.76 14.10 -2.13
CA LYS A 35 40.98 13.00 -2.70
C LYS A 35 40.04 12.38 -1.67
N GLU A 36 40.51 12.17 -0.45
CA GLU A 36 39.71 11.61 0.63
C GLU A 36 38.54 12.53 1.01
N LEU A 37 38.80 13.84 1.14
CA LEU A 37 37.77 14.87 1.32
C LEU A 37 36.75 14.88 0.17
N ALA A 38 37.21 14.78 -1.09
CA ALA A 38 36.32 14.72 -2.24
C ALA A 38 35.41 13.48 -2.21
N THR A 39 35.95 12.32 -1.84
CA THR A 39 35.16 11.09 -1.68
C THR A 39 34.15 11.18 -0.53
N ALA A 40 34.55 11.76 0.61
CA ALA A 40 33.65 11.97 1.74
C ALA A 40 32.52 12.95 1.38
N ALA A 41 32.83 14.03 0.67
CA ALA A 41 31.83 14.99 0.19
C ALA A 41 30.87 14.37 -0.83
N ALA A 42 31.36 13.51 -1.74
CA ALA A 42 30.52 12.77 -2.67
C ALA A 42 29.59 11.79 -1.93
N ALA A 43 30.11 11.04 -0.96
CA ALA A 43 29.32 10.12 -0.14
C ALA A 43 28.24 10.87 0.66
N GLN A 44 28.57 12.02 1.26
CA GLN A 44 27.59 12.85 1.96
C GLN A 44 26.48 13.36 1.03
N LYS A 45 26.82 13.77 -0.20
CA LYS A 45 25.82 14.18 -1.20
C LYS A 45 24.88 13.04 -1.57
N GLU A 46 25.41 11.84 -1.79
CA GLU A 46 24.59 10.65 -2.07
C GLU A 46 23.69 10.30 -0.89
N MET A 47 24.21 10.37 0.35
CA MET A 47 23.40 10.15 1.55
C MET A 47 22.29 11.19 1.70
N ALA A 48 22.57 12.47 1.47
CA ALA A 48 21.55 13.52 1.48
C ALA A 48 20.50 13.29 0.40
N ALA A 49 20.90 12.96 -0.83
CA ALA A 49 19.98 12.64 -1.91
C ALA A 49 19.15 11.38 -1.64
N ALA A 50 19.71 10.38 -0.95
CA ALA A 50 18.98 9.20 -0.49
C ALA A 50 17.96 9.54 0.61
N GLN A 51 18.34 10.36 1.58
CA GLN A 51 17.43 10.86 2.62
C GLN A 51 16.27 11.66 2.02
N ASP A 52 16.54 12.57 1.08
CA ASP A 52 15.51 13.35 0.40
C ASP A 52 14.55 12.47 -0.42
N ARG A 53 15.07 11.39 -1.04
CA ARG A 53 14.24 10.39 -1.72
C ARG A 53 13.37 9.65 -0.72
N TYR A 54 13.93 9.21 0.40
CA TYR A 54 13.21 8.51 1.46
C TYR A 54 12.10 9.38 2.07
N VAL A 55 12.39 10.64 2.42
CA VAL A 55 11.40 11.58 2.97
C VAL A 55 10.27 11.84 1.99
N ARG A 56 10.58 12.01 0.69
CA ARG A 56 9.54 12.17 -0.35
C ARG A 56 8.67 10.94 -0.47
N LEU A 57 9.26 9.74 -0.48
CA LEU A 57 8.53 8.49 -0.55
C LEU A 57 7.65 8.29 0.70
N GLN A 58 8.17 8.61 1.89
CA GLN A 58 7.42 8.54 3.13
C GLN A 58 6.20 9.48 3.10
N LYS A 59 6.38 10.74 2.70
CA LYS A 59 5.27 11.69 2.55
C LYS A 59 4.22 11.22 1.55
N PHE A 60 4.66 10.65 0.42
CA PHE A 60 3.76 10.07 -0.58
C PHE A 60 2.94 8.91 -0.02
N ASN A 61 3.60 7.99 0.70
CA ASN A 61 2.95 6.84 1.32
C ASN A 61 1.96 7.27 2.42
N GLU A 62 2.33 8.24 3.25
CA GLU A 62 1.45 8.80 4.28
C GLU A 62 0.20 9.46 3.67
N ALA A 63 0.37 10.25 2.61
CA ALA A 63 -0.75 10.88 1.91
C ALA A 63 -1.68 9.83 1.27
N THR A 64 -1.10 8.81 0.65
CA THR A 64 -1.84 7.69 0.04
C THR A 64 -2.60 6.89 1.10
N ALA A 65 -1.97 6.59 2.22
CA ALA A 65 -2.60 5.89 3.33
C ALA A 65 -3.78 6.68 3.92
N ARG A 66 -3.61 7.99 4.16
CA ARG A 66 -4.68 8.86 4.67
C ARG A 66 -5.86 8.94 3.71
N LYS A 67 -5.59 9.01 2.40
CA LYS A 67 -6.66 9.02 1.40
C LYS A 67 -7.40 7.69 1.38
N ALA A 68 -6.67 6.57 1.37
CA ALA A 68 -7.26 5.24 1.39
C ALA A 68 -8.12 4.99 2.64
N SER A 69 -7.67 5.47 3.82
CA SER A 69 -8.45 5.36 5.05
C SER A 69 -9.72 6.21 4.99
N ALA A 70 -9.64 7.46 4.53
CA ALA A 70 -10.80 8.34 4.40
C ALA A 70 -11.83 7.79 3.40
N ASP A 71 -11.38 7.27 2.26
CA ASP A 71 -12.26 6.65 1.26
C ASP A 71 -12.93 5.39 1.83
N HIS A 72 -12.20 4.58 2.60
CA HIS A 72 -12.75 3.40 3.27
C HIS A 72 -13.80 3.77 4.33
N GLU A 73 -13.53 4.74 5.20
CA GLU A 73 -14.49 5.21 6.20
C GLU A 73 -15.78 5.72 5.56
N LYS A 74 -15.66 6.48 4.46
CA LYS A 74 -16.83 6.95 3.70
C LYS A 74 -17.62 5.80 3.08
N ALA A 75 -16.95 4.78 2.54
CA ALA A 75 -17.59 3.61 1.97
C ALA A 75 -18.37 2.82 3.04
N ILE A 76 -17.78 2.61 4.22
CA ILE A 76 -18.43 1.94 5.36
C ILE A 76 -19.64 2.75 5.85
N ALA A 77 -19.51 4.08 5.99
CA ALA A 77 -20.63 4.93 6.37
C ALA A 77 -21.78 4.84 5.35
N THR A 78 -21.46 4.83 4.05
CA THR A 78 -22.46 4.68 2.98
C THR A 78 -23.16 3.32 3.06
N LEU A 79 -22.41 2.23 3.26
CA LEU A 79 -22.98 0.90 3.48
C LEU A 79 -23.92 0.89 4.68
N SER A 80 -23.52 1.46 5.82
CA SER A 80 -24.41 1.52 7.00
C SER A 80 -25.73 2.23 6.71
N GLN A 81 -25.71 3.33 5.98
CA GLN A 81 -26.92 4.06 5.59
C GLN A 81 -27.82 3.25 4.65
N GLN A 82 -27.22 2.53 3.69
CA GLN A 82 -27.97 1.63 2.79
C GLN A 82 -28.66 0.51 3.57
N TYR A 83 -27.97 -0.07 4.56
CA TYR A 83 -28.54 -1.12 5.41
C TYR A 83 -29.65 -0.62 6.32
N ASP A 84 -29.52 0.57 6.89
CA ASP A 84 -30.58 1.19 7.69
C ASP A 84 -31.81 1.52 6.84
N ALA A 85 -31.60 2.03 5.62
CA ALA A 85 -32.66 2.25 4.64
C ALA A 85 -33.33 0.93 4.23
N ALA A 86 -32.57 -0.13 3.96
CA ALA A 86 -33.10 -1.45 3.65
C ALA A 86 -33.92 -2.02 4.81
N ARG A 87 -33.46 -1.89 6.06
CA ARG A 87 -34.21 -2.27 7.26
C ARG A 87 -35.52 -1.50 7.41
N ALA A 88 -35.52 -0.20 7.11
CA ALA A 88 -36.72 0.61 7.14
C ALA A 88 -37.71 0.19 6.04
N ALA A 89 -37.23 -0.04 4.82
CA ALA A 89 -38.03 -0.50 3.70
C ALA A 89 -38.65 -1.89 3.95
N ILE A 90 -37.88 -2.83 4.50
CA ILE A 90 -38.37 -4.17 4.86
C ILE A 90 -39.46 -4.08 5.93
N ARG A 91 -39.28 -3.23 6.94
CA ARG A 91 -40.31 -3.00 7.98
C ARG A 91 -41.57 -2.38 7.37
N ALA A 92 -41.43 -1.38 6.51
CA ALA A 92 -42.56 -0.74 5.81
C ALA A 92 -43.32 -1.72 4.89
N ALA A 93 -42.62 -2.68 4.28
CA ALA A 93 -43.21 -3.74 3.45
C ALA A 93 -43.85 -4.90 4.25
N GLY A 94 -43.84 -4.82 5.59
CA GLY A 94 -44.40 -5.86 6.46
C GLY A 94 -43.49 -7.07 6.68
N GLY A 95 -42.18 -6.92 6.43
CA GLY A 95 -41.15 -7.93 6.64
C GLY A 95 -40.63 -8.56 5.34
N LEU A 96 -39.51 -9.28 5.44
CA LEU A 96 -38.91 -9.99 4.32
C LEU A 96 -39.77 -11.19 3.95
N ARG A 97 -40.04 -11.37 2.66
CA ARG A 97 -40.95 -12.40 2.14
C ARG A 97 -40.27 -13.23 1.06
N VAL A 98 -40.53 -14.53 1.05
CA VAL A 98 -40.03 -15.46 0.03
C VAL A 98 -41.18 -16.17 -0.67
N PRO A 99 -41.04 -16.54 -1.95
CA PRO A 99 -42.03 -17.34 -2.65
C PRO A 99 -42.27 -18.68 -1.94
N ARG A 100 -43.54 -19.03 -1.70
CA ARG A 100 -43.93 -20.29 -1.03
C ARG A 100 -43.49 -21.53 -1.80
N ALA A 101 -43.34 -21.42 -3.12
CA ALA A 101 -42.90 -22.52 -3.99
C ALA A 101 -41.53 -23.10 -3.61
N ILE A 102 -40.68 -22.34 -2.93
CA ILE A 102 -39.36 -22.81 -2.46
C ILE A 102 -39.51 -23.80 -1.28
N CYS A 103 -40.62 -23.71 -0.54
CA CYS A 103 -40.93 -24.58 0.59
C CYS A 103 -41.93 -25.69 0.21
N GLN A 104 -41.78 -26.32 -0.95
CA GLN A 104 -42.53 -27.55 -1.23
C GLN A 104 -42.00 -28.67 -0.34
N THR A 105 -42.69 -28.91 0.78
CA THR A 105 -42.72 -30.25 1.38
C THR A 105 -43.26 -31.18 0.30
N ASN A 106 -42.45 -32.14 -0.14
CA ASN A 106 -42.83 -33.21 -1.07
C ASN A 106 -43.98 -34.04 -0.49
N GLY A 107 -45.20 -33.50 -0.52
CA GLY A 107 -46.43 -34.24 -0.32
C GLY A 107 -47.03 -34.49 -1.69
N ALA A 108 -46.71 -35.64 -2.28
CA ALA A 108 -47.36 -36.09 -3.49
C ALA A 108 -48.86 -36.30 -3.18
N VAL A 109 -49.72 -35.51 -3.82
CA VAL A 109 -51.15 -35.80 -3.93
C VAL A 109 -51.51 -35.69 -5.40
N GLU A 110 -51.62 -36.85 -6.05
CA GLU A 110 -52.21 -36.96 -7.38
C GLU A 110 -53.73 -36.88 -7.25
N GLY A 111 -54.33 -35.89 -7.90
CA GLY A 111 -55.77 -35.81 -8.10
C GLY A 111 -56.05 -35.06 -9.40
N PRO A 112 -56.73 -35.66 -10.39
CA PRO A 112 -57.04 -34.99 -11.65
C PRO A 112 -58.24 -34.08 -11.43
N GLY A 113 -57.98 -32.85 -10.99
CA GLY A 113 -58.96 -31.79 -10.89
C GLY A 113 -58.43 -30.56 -11.62
N ALA A 114 -59.14 -30.11 -12.65
CA ALA A 114 -58.85 -28.85 -13.33
C ALA A 114 -58.86 -27.70 -12.30
N GLY A 115 -57.71 -27.09 -12.04
CA GLY A 115 -57.58 -26.13 -10.94
C GLY A 115 -56.39 -25.19 -11.10
N ARG A 116 -56.65 -24.01 -11.68
CA ARG A 116 -56.14 -22.71 -11.24
C ARG A 116 -54.68 -22.69 -10.77
N PHE A 117 -53.72 -22.90 -11.68
CA PHE A 117 -52.29 -22.88 -11.38
C PHE A 117 -51.68 -21.47 -11.20
N ASP A 118 -52.47 -20.39 -11.38
CA ASP A 118 -51.93 -19.02 -11.33
C ASP A 118 -51.85 -18.41 -9.91
N ASP A 119 -52.55 -18.95 -8.90
CA ASP A 119 -52.58 -18.35 -7.55
C ASP A 119 -51.46 -18.84 -6.61
N ALA A 120 -50.81 -19.97 -6.92
CA ALA A 120 -49.77 -20.53 -6.04
C ALA A 120 -48.38 -19.89 -6.25
N ALA A 121 -48.11 -19.32 -7.43
CA ALA A 121 -46.83 -18.69 -7.77
C ALA A 121 -46.62 -17.33 -7.08
N THR A 122 -47.69 -16.68 -6.63
CA THR A 122 -47.68 -15.36 -5.96
C THR A 122 -47.82 -15.45 -4.44
N ALA A 123 -48.09 -16.64 -3.88
CA ALA A 123 -48.15 -16.83 -2.44
C ALA A 123 -46.75 -16.65 -1.83
N THR A 124 -46.50 -15.51 -1.20
CA THR A 124 -45.26 -15.25 -0.46
C THR A 124 -45.44 -15.54 1.03
N VAL A 125 -44.44 -16.13 1.68
CA VAL A 125 -44.41 -16.35 3.14
C VAL A 125 -43.47 -15.34 3.78
N LYS A 126 -43.93 -14.67 4.85
CA LYS A 126 -43.10 -13.79 5.67
C LYS A 126 -42.07 -14.62 6.44
N LEU A 127 -40.79 -14.25 6.37
CA LEU A 127 -39.76 -14.85 7.20
C LEU A 127 -39.94 -14.42 8.67
N PRO A 128 -39.58 -15.28 9.63
CA PRO A 128 -39.45 -14.87 11.02
C PRO A 128 -38.51 -13.66 11.14
N ASP A 129 -38.84 -12.73 12.03
CA ASP A 129 -38.09 -11.47 12.16
C ASP A 129 -36.62 -11.73 12.52
N ARG A 130 -36.35 -12.76 13.34
CA ARG A 130 -34.99 -13.21 13.68
C ARG A 130 -34.17 -13.62 12.45
N VAL A 131 -34.77 -14.42 11.56
CA VAL A 131 -34.09 -14.87 10.33
C VAL A 131 -33.84 -13.69 9.39
N THR A 132 -34.77 -12.74 9.34
CA THR A 132 -34.60 -11.51 8.56
C THR A 132 -33.43 -10.68 9.08
N GLU A 133 -33.31 -10.50 10.40
CA GLU A 133 -32.17 -9.79 10.99
C GLU A 133 -30.84 -10.52 10.77
N ASP A 134 -30.82 -11.83 10.96
CA ASP A 134 -29.62 -12.64 10.76
C ASP A 134 -29.12 -12.57 9.31
N LEU A 135 -30.03 -12.64 8.33
CA LEU A 135 -29.69 -12.48 6.91
C LEU A 135 -29.12 -11.08 6.61
N LEU A 136 -29.77 -10.02 7.09
CA LEU A 136 -29.29 -8.65 6.90
C LEU A 136 -27.93 -8.41 7.58
N ASN A 137 -27.71 -8.99 8.74
CA ASN A 137 -26.43 -8.91 9.44
C ASN A 137 -25.33 -9.68 8.70
N LEU A 138 -25.66 -10.84 8.12
CA LEU A 138 -24.72 -11.64 7.34
C LEU A 138 -24.32 -10.94 6.04
N THR A 139 -25.28 -10.38 5.29
CA THR A 139 -24.96 -9.61 4.09
C THR A 139 -24.14 -8.36 4.45
N LYS A 140 -24.49 -7.65 5.52
CA LYS A 140 -23.72 -6.50 6.00
C LYS A 140 -22.27 -6.86 6.29
N ARG A 141 -22.03 -7.96 7.02
CA ARG A 141 -20.66 -8.44 7.31
C ARG A 141 -19.90 -8.84 6.04
N ALA A 142 -20.57 -9.48 5.09
CA ALA A 142 -19.96 -9.86 3.83
C ALA A 142 -19.54 -8.63 3.01
N ASP A 143 -20.40 -7.61 2.94
CA ASP A 143 -20.11 -6.35 2.23
C ASP A 143 -19.03 -5.53 2.94
N GLU A 144 -19.03 -5.49 4.28
CA GLU A 144 -17.96 -4.84 5.06
C GLU A 144 -16.60 -5.52 4.83
N LEU A 145 -16.57 -6.85 4.69
CA LEU A 145 -15.36 -7.59 4.34
C LEU A 145 -14.91 -7.31 2.91
N ALA A 146 -15.84 -7.28 1.95
CA ALA A 146 -15.56 -6.91 0.56
C ALA A 146 -14.99 -5.48 0.47
N GLU A 147 -15.70 -4.51 1.05
CA GLU A 147 -15.16 -3.33 1.78
C GLU A 147 -13.65 -3.25 1.96
N ARG A 148 -13.23 -3.96 3.01
CA ARG A 148 -11.86 -3.97 3.50
C ARG A 148 -10.90 -4.54 2.48
N LEU A 149 -11.30 -5.60 1.77
CA LEU A 149 -10.46 -6.22 0.74
C LEU A 149 -10.24 -5.29 -0.46
N ARG A 150 -11.27 -4.57 -0.91
CA ARG A 150 -11.12 -3.58 -1.99
C ARG A 150 -10.25 -2.41 -1.55
N ALA A 151 -10.43 -1.91 -0.33
CA ALA A 151 -9.60 -0.84 0.22
C ALA A 151 -8.12 -1.26 0.34
N LEU A 152 -7.85 -2.49 0.83
CA LEU A 152 -6.50 -3.06 0.89
C LEU A 152 -5.91 -3.20 -0.51
N GLN A 153 -6.65 -3.74 -1.48
CA GLN A 153 -6.17 -3.89 -2.84
C GLN A 153 -5.86 -2.54 -3.48
N ALA A 154 -6.69 -1.52 -3.26
CA ALA A 154 -6.46 -0.15 -3.73
C ALA A 154 -5.19 0.45 -3.11
N TRP A 155 -4.99 0.27 -1.80
CA TRP A 155 -3.79 0.73 -1.12
C TRP A 155 -2.51 0.05 -1.64
N VAL A 156 -2.52 -1.28 -1.77
CA VAL A 156 -1.37 -2.05 -2.31
C VAL A 156 -1.03 -1.63 -3.74
N ARG A 157 -2.04 -1.36 -4.59
CA ARG A 157 -1.84 -0.84 -5.95
C ARG A 157 -1.24 0.57 -5.93
N ALA A 158 -1.77 1.47 -5.11
CA ALA A 158 -1.31 2.85 -5.03
C ALA A 158 0.11 2.96 -4.44
N ALA A 159 0.48 2.04 -3.54
CA ALA A 159 1.82 1.95 -2.95
C ALA A 159 2.87 1.29 -3.88
N GLY A 160 2.48 0.81 -5.06
CA GLY A 160 3.40 0.22 -6.03
C GLY A 160 3.91 -1.18 -5.66
N HIS A 161 3.19 -1.89 -4.78
CA HIS A 161 3.55 -3.26 -4.36
C HIS A 161 3.10 -4.34 -5.35
N TYR A 162 2.30 -3.99 -6.35
CA TYR A 162 2.08 -4.84 -7.51
C TYR A 162 3.24 -4.63 -8.48
N GLY A 163 4.08 -5.66 -8.67
CA GLY A 163 5.03 -5.67 -9.79
C GLY A 163 4.30 -5.38 -11.10
N GLU A 164 5.04 -4.86 -12.10
CA GLU A 164 4.48 -4.43 -13.39
C GLU A 164 3.43 -5.44 -13.89
N PRO A 165 2.24 -4.96 -14.31
CA PRO A 165 1.22 -5.87 -14.82
C PRO A 165 1.82 -6.61 -16.01
N THR A 166 2.05 -7.91 -15.84
CA THR A 166 2.44 -8.79 -16.94
C THR A 166 1.23 -8.87 -17.86
N VAL A 167 1.25 -8.04 -18.89
CA VAL A 167 0.32 -8.12 -20.01
C VAL A 167 0.47 -9.52 -20.60
N ARG A 168 -0.57 -10.35 -20.45
CA ARG A 168 -0.72 -11.60 -21.18
C ARG A 168 -1.60 -11.34 -22.40
#